data_AF-A0A355G0G8-F1
#
_entry.id   AF-A0A355G0G8-F1
#
_cell.length_a   1.000
_cell.length_b   1.000
_cell.length_c   1.000
_cell.angle_alpha   90.00
_cell.angle_beta   90.00
_cell.angle_gamma   90.00
#
_symmetry.space_group_name_H-M   'P 1'
#
loop_
_entity.id
_entity.type
_entity.pdbx_description
1 polymer ?
#
loop_
_entity_poly.entity_id
_entity_poly.type
_entity_poly.pdbx_seq_one_letter_code
_entity_poly.pdbx_strand_id
1 'polypeptide(L)'
;NMAIEAGAKNGIFPVDEKTLAFLNEHGAAAPKIYEADKDAVYEAEYEIDLSEIESTVAFPYLPENAKKISEINEDIFIDQVVIGSCTNGRIEDLRRAAAVLGDRKVAEGVRTIIIPATQQIYLQAIEEGLVQQFIQAGCVVSTPTCGPCLGGYMGILAAGEKAVSTTNRNFVGRMGHRESQVYLASPAVAAACAVAGKIISPKEAEAMKA
;
A
#
# COMPACT_ATOMS: atom_id res chain seq x y z
N ASN A 1 5.60 -10.48 2.55
CA ASN A 1 6.17 -9.65 1.46
C ASN A 1 7.37 -8.84 1.94
N MET A 2 7.24 -8.00 2.97
CA MET A 2 8.30 -7.05 3.36
C MET A 2 9.45 -7.63 4.21
N ALA A 3 9.47 -8.92 4.52
CA ALA A 3 10.55 -9.53 5.33
C ALA A 3 11.96 -9.28 4.74
N ILE A 4 12.09 -9.32 3.42
CA ILE A 4 13.36 -9.05 2.73
C ILE A 4 13.82 -7.60 2.86
N GLU A 5 12.91 -6.65 3.07
CA GLU A 5 13.26 -5.24 3.28
C GLU A 5 13.86 -5.02 4.67
N ALA A 6 13.64 -5.95 5.61
CA ALA A 6 14.36 -6.02 6.89
C ALA A 6 15.64 -6.87 6.81
N GLY A 7 16.08 -7.27 5.61
CA GLY A 7 17.26 -8.12 5.39
C GLY A 7 17.03 -9.62 5.65
N ALA A 8 15.81 -10.04 5.98
CA ALA A 8 15.51 -11.44 6.27
C ALA A 8 15.53 -12.29 4.98
N LYS A 9 15.97 -13.55 5.12
CA LYS A 9 15.99 -14.50 4.00
C LYS A 9 14.57 -14.88 3.54
N ASN A 10 13.63 -14.98 4.47
CA ASN A 10 12.25 -15.36 4.26
C ASN A 10 11.38 -14.79 5.40
N GLY A 11 10.08 -14.65 5.17
CA GLY A 11 9.08 -14.46 6.21
C GLY A 11 7.96 -15.48 6.04
N ILE A 12 7.61 -16.19 7.11
CA ILE A 12 6.64 -17.28 7.10
C ILE A 12 5.61 -17.09 8.21
N PHE A 13 4.37 -17.45 7.91
CA PHE A 13 3.29 -17.54 8.89
C PHE A 13 2.84 -19.00 9.01
N PRO A 14 2.38 -19.46 10.19
CA PRO A 14 1.74 -20.75 10.35
C PRO A 14 0.53 -20.91 9.42
N VAL A 15 0.22 -22.15 9.06
CA VAL A 15 -0.98 -22.46 8.26
C VAL A 15 -2.19 -22.53 9.18
N ASP A 16 -3.23 -21.77 8.85
CA ASP A 16 -4.50 -21.75 9.56
C ASP A 16 -5.69 -22.08 8.62
N GLU A 17 -6.90 -22.05 9.17
CA GLU A 17 -8.14 -22.32 8.42
C GLU A 17 -8.34 -21.34 7.25
N LYS A 18 -7.91 -20.08 7.40
CA LYS A 18 -8.00 -19.08 6.33
C LYS A 18 -7.07 -19.41 5.17
N THR A 19 -5.86 -19.86 5.48
CA THR A 19 -4.88 -20.32 4.49
C THR A 19 -5.43 -21.52 3.72
N LEU A 20 -6.02 -22.51 4.42
CA LEU A 20 -6.62 -23.68 3.79
C LEU A 20 -7.85 -23.32 2.93
N ALA A 21 -8.70 -22.42 3.40
CA ALA A 21 -9.85 -21.93 2.66
C ALA A 21 -9.40 -21.23 1.35
N PHE A 22 -8.40 -20.36 1.45
CA PHE A 22 -7.82 -19.68 0.28
C PHE A 22 -7.26 -20.68 -0.74
N LEU A 23 -6.48 -21.67 -0.28
CA LEU A 23 -5.93 -22.72 -1.15
C LEU A 23 -7.03 -23.51 -1.86
N ASN A 24 -8.09 -23.90 -1.13
CA ASN A 24 -9.21 -24.65 -1.68
C ASN A 24 -10.00 -23.83 -2.72
N GLU A 25 -10.27 -22.56 -2.44
CA GLU A 25 -10.94 -21.63 -3.36
C GLU A 25 -10.16 -21.47 -4.68
N HIS A 26 -8.84 -21.55 -4.62
CA HIS A 26 -7.96 -21.41 -5.78
C HIS A 26 -7.53 -22.76 -6.40
N GLY A 27 -8.19 -23.85 -6.02
CA GLY A 27 -7.98 -25.18 -6.61
C GLY A 27 -6.60 -25.78 -6.34
N ALA A 28 -5.91 -25.34 -5.28
CA ALA A 28 -4.64 -25.92 -4.90
C ALA A 28 -4.83 -27.34 -4.33
N ALA A 29 -3.84 -28.20 -4.56
CA ALA A 29 -3.81 -29.52 -3.93
C ALA A 29 -3.72 -29.39 -2.40
N ALA A 30 -4.28 -30.35 -1.68
CA ALA A 30 -4.20 -30.40 -0.22
C ALA A 30 -2.73 -30.34 0.24
N PRO A 31 -2.32 -29.31 1.00
CA PRO A 31 -0.94 -29.15 1.40
C PRO A 31 -0.59 -30.14 2.52
N LYS A 32 0.68 -30.55 2.57
CA LYS A 32 1.24 -31.11 3.80
C LYS A 32 1.56 -29.97 4.75
N ILE A 33 0.91 -29.95 5.90
CA ILE A 33 1.06 -28.89 6.91
C ILE A 33 2.26 -29.21 7.80
N TYR A 34 3.07 -28.18 8.07
CA TYR A 34 4.16 -28.21 9.03
C TYR A 34 3.94 -27.09 10.04
N GLU A 35 4.19 -27.38 11.31
CA GLU A 35 4.11 -26.43 12.41
C GLU A 35 5.46 -26.35 13.10
N ALA A 36 5.72 -25.23 13.79
CA ALA A 36 6.88 -25.14 14.65
C ALA A 36 6.72 -26.09 15.85
N ASP A 37 7.79 -26.78 16.21
CA ASP A 37 7.81 -27.61 17.42
C ASP A 37 7.63 -26.71 18.66
N LYS A 38 7.05 -27.27 19.72
CA LYS A 38 6.78 -26.53 20.97
C LYS A 38 8.05 -26.04 21.67
N ASP A 39 9.18 -26.69 21.40
CA ASP A 39 10.51 -26.41 21.92
C ASP A 39 11.44 -25.80 20.84
N ALA A 40 10.87 -25.26 19.76
CA ALA A 40 11.63 -24.52 18.77
C ALA A 40 12.39 -23.35 19.43
N VAL A 41 13.67 -23.21 19.07
CA VAL A 41 14.55 -22.17 19.60
C VAL A 41 14.66 -21.04 18.59
N TYR A 42 14.39 -19.81 19.03
CA TYR A 42 14.53 -18.59 18.23
C TYR A 42 15.70 -17.75 18.74
N GLU A 43 16.42 -17.11 17.83
CA GLU A 43 17.50 -16.16 18.18
C GLU A 43 16.95 -14.94 18.94
N ALA A 44 15.75 -14.49 18.56
CA ALA A 44 15.04 -13.40 19.20
C ALA A 44 13.52 -13.59 19.05
N GLU A 45 12.78 -13.17 20.07
CA GLU A 45 11.32 -13.13 20.08
C GLU A 45 10.86 -11.69 20.31
N TYR A 46 9.88 -11.25 19.52
CA TYR A 46 9.33 -9.91 19.59
C TYR A 46 7.82 -9.98 19.79
N GLU A 47 7.34 -9.43 20.90
CA GLU A 47 5.92 -9.25 21.16
C GLU A 47 5.50 -7.84 20.75
N ILE A 48 4.44 -7.73 19.94
CA ILE A 48 3.95 -6.46 19.39
C ILE A 48 2.51 -6.28 19.84
N ASP A 49 2.24 -5.25 20.65
CA ASP A 49 0.89 -4.85 21.00
C ASP A 49 0.22 -4.12 19.82
N LEU A 50 -0.78 -4.77 19.22
CA LEU A 50 -1.52 -4.21 18.08
C LEU A 50 -2.36 -2.98 18.45
N SER A 51 -2.69 -2.79 19.73
CA SER A 51 -3.46 -1.63 20.18
C SER A 51 -2.65 -0.33 20.19
N GLU A 52 -1.33 -0.44 20.23
CA GLU A 52 -0.40 0.70 20.17
C GLU A 52 0.06 1.04 18.74
N ILE A 53 -0.33 0.25 17.75
CA ILE A 53 0.01 0.50 16.35
C ILE A 53 -0.83 1.65 15.80
N GLU A 54 -0.13 2.69 15.37
CA GLU A 54 -0.70 3.79 14.61
C GLU A 54 -0.36 3.73 13.13
N SER A 55 -0.96 4.63 12.34
CA SER A 55 -0.57 4.77 10.93
C SER A 55 0.90 5.21 10.85
N THR A 56 1.66 4.54 10.01
CA THR A 56 3.09 4.76 9.83
C THR A 56 3.38 5.06 8.37
N VAL A 57 4.34 5.95 8.12
CA VAL A 57 4.84 6.31 6.79
C VAL A 57 6.34 6.10 6.75
N ALA A 58 6.84 5.33 5.79
CA ALA A 58 8.29 5.21 5.57
C ALA A 58 8.78 6.35 4.67
N PHE A 59 9.67 7.18 5.20
CA PHE A 59 10.25 8.33 4.53
C PHE A 59 11.35 7.89 3.55
N PRO A 60 11.61 8.66 2.49
CA PRO A 60 12.76 8.43 1.63
C PRO A 60 14.08 8.44 2.45
N TYR A 61 15.11 7.68 2.09
CA TYR A 61 15.22 6.76 0.94
C TYR A 61 15.39 5.29 1.38
N LEU A 62 14.76 4.89 2.48
CA LEU A 62 14.84 3.52 2.99
C LEU A 62 13.52 3.10 3.64
N PRO A 63 13.05 1.85 3.42
CA PRO A 63 11.84 1.36 4.08
C PRO A 63 11.91 1.37 5.61
N GLU A 64 13.12 1.29 6.19
CA GLU A 64 13.34 1.35 7.64
C GLU A 64 13.15 2.75 8.24
N ASN A 65 13.15 3.81 7.42
CA ASN A 65 12.95 5.19 7.87
C ASN A 65 11.46 5.46 8.15
N ALA A 66 10.86 4.60 8.96
CA ALA A 66 9.46 4.62 9.33
C ALA A 66 9.23 5.65 10.44
N LYS A 67 8.25 6.54 10.22
CA LYS A 67 7.76 7.48 11.22
C LYS A 67 6.29 7.25 11.47
N LYS A 68 5.93 7.30 12.74
CA LYS A 68 4.53 7.35 13.18
C LYS A 68 3.90 8.62 12.65
N ILE A 69 2.63 8.57 12.25
CA ILE A 69 1.98 9.75 11.65
C ILE A 69 1.89 10.89 12.66
N SER A 70 1.79 10.58 13.96
CA SER A 70 1.81 11.55 15.05
C SER A 70 3.16 12.26 15.23
N GLU A 71 4.26 11.74 14.67
CA GLU A 71 5.59 12.35 14.74
C GLU A 71 5.85 13.35 13.59
N ILE A 72 4.97 13.38 12.58
CA ILE A 72 5.11 14.24 11.41
C ILE A 72 4.43 15.58 11.70
N ASN A 73 5.23 16.62 11.91
CA ASN A 73 4.73 17.94 12.32
C ASN A 73 4.69 18.95 11.16
N GLU A 74 5.37 18.62 10.06
CA GLU A 74 5.46 19.44 8.86
C GLU A 74 4.44 19.03 7.78
N ASP A 75 3.97 20.02 7.03
CA ASP A 75 3.14 19.78 5.85
C ASP A 75 4.00 19.30 4.68
N ILE A 76 3.85 18.02 4.34
CA ILE A 76 4.54 17.39 3.20
C ILE A 76 3.55 17.26 2.05
N PHE A 77 3.52 18.26 1.19
CA PHE A 77 2.77 18.23 -0.06
C PHE A 77 3.33 17.20 -1.04
N ILE A 78 2.45 16.62 -1.85
CA ILE A 78 2.75 15.52 -2.75
C ILE A 78 2.18 15.78 -4.14
N ASP A 79 2.80 15.19 -5.15
CA ASP A 79 2.41 15.35 -6.56
C ASP A 79 1.70 14.09 -7.09
N GLN A 80 1.93 12.94 -6.45
CA GLN A 80 1.40 11.66 -6.90
C GLN A 80 1.04 10.73 -5.74
N VAL A 81 0.01 9.93 -5.95
CA VAL A 81 -0.33 8.79 -5.10
C VAL A 81 -0.43 7.53 -5.96
N VAL A 82 0.16 6.43 -5.49
CA VAL A 82 0.03 5.10 -6.10
C VAL A 82 -0.58 4.14 -5.10
N ILE A 83 -1.77 3.63 -5.40
CA ILE A 83 -2.46 2.62 -4.61
C ILE A 83 -2.57 1.36 -5.44
N GLY A 84 -1.87 0.31 -5.02
CA GLY A 84 -1.82 -0.95 -5.73
C GLY A 84 -0.40 -1.40 -6.05
N SER A 85 -0.07 -2.61 -5.59
CA SER A 85 1.19 -3.29 -5.87
C SER A 85 1.04 -4.78 -5.52
N CYS A 86 2.11 -5.57 -5.65
CA CYS A 86 2.12 -6.92 -5.10
C CYS A 86 1.95 -6.96 -3.56
N THR A 87 2.25 -5.84 -2.88
CA THR A 87 2.08 -5.71 -1.43
C THR A 87 0.64 -5.37 -1.07
N ASN A 88 0.02 -4.43 -1.80
CA ASN A 88 -1.25 -3.80 -1.42
C ASN A 88 -2.18 -3.49 -2.60
N GLY A 89 -2.36 -4.43 -3.52
CA GLY A 89 -3.30 -4.31 -4.64
C GLY A 89 -4.41 -5.36 -4.63
N ARG A 90 -4.68 -6.01 -3.50
CA ARG A 90 -5.78 -6.99 -3.36
C ARG A 90 -7.12 -6.28 -3.27
N ILE A 91 -8.22 -7.02 -3.40
CA ILE A 91 -9.56 -6.43 -3.39
C ILE A 91 -9.85 -5.70 -2.08
N GLU A 92 -9.39 -6.22 -0.94
CA GLU A 92 -9.52 -5.57 0.36
C GLU A 92 -8.75 -4.25 0.45
N ASP A 93 -7.60 -4.14 -0.22
CA ASP A 93 -6.83 -2.89 -0.27
C ASP A 93 -7.59 -1.82 -1.07
N LEU A 94 -8.17 -2.21 -2.21
CA LEU A 94 -8.98 -1.33 -3.06
C LEU A 94 -10.25 -0.87 -2.33
N ARG A 95 -10.97 -1.77 -1.65
CA ARG A 95 -12.14 -1.43 -0.83
C ARG A 95 -11.79 -0.43 0.26
N ARG A 96 -10.64 -0.59 0.94
CA ARG A 96 -10.18 0.36 1.97
C ARG A 96 -9.88 1.72 1.39
N ALA A 97 -9.20 1.78 0.24
CA ALA A 97 -8.94 3.04 -0.44
C ALA A 97 -10.24 3.74 -0.88
N ALA A 98 -11.18 2.98 -1.48
CA ALA A 98 -12.49 3.48 -1.89
C ALA A 98 -13.32 4.00 -0.69
N ALA A 99 -13.30 3.29 0.44
CA ALA A 99 -13.99 3.73 1.66
C ALA A 99 -13.43 5.07 2.19
N VAL A 100 -12.10 5.24 2.15
CA VAL A 100 -11.47 6.51 2.54
C VAL A 100 -11.79 7.63 1.55
N LEU A 101 -11.80 7.38 0.24
CA LEU A 101 -12.20 8.39 -0.74
C LEU A 101 -13.66 8.84 -0.53
N GLY A 102 -14.57 7.88 -0.35
CA GLY A 102 -16.01 8.15 -0.31
C GLY A 102 -16.47 8.83 -1.60
N ASP A 103 -17.21 9.94 -1.47
CA ASP A 103 -17.67 10.79 -2.58
C ASP A 103 -16.70 11.93 -2.93
N ARG A 104 -15.54 12.00 -2.25
CA ARG A 104 -14.59 13.11 -2.42
C ARG A 104 -13.77 12.95 -3.69
N LYS A 105 -13.28 14.08 -4.20
CA LYS A 105 -12.30 14.12 -5.29
C LYS A 105 -10.89 14.11 -4.71
N VAL A 106 -9.95 13.58 -5.49
CA VAL A 106 -8.53 13.76 -5.21
C VAL A 106 -8.15 15.24 -5.36
N ALA A 107 -7.14 15.67 -4.61
CA ALA A 107 -6.67 17.06 -4.62
C ALA A 107 -6.21 17.50 -6.02
N GLU A 108 -6.46 18.77 -6.35
CA GLU A 108 -6.01 19.34 -7.61
C GLU A 108 -4.48 19.25 -7.73
N GLY A 109 -4.00 18.83 -8.91
CA GLY A 109 -2.58 18.63 -9.17
C GLY A 109 -2.01 17.30 -8.68
N VAL A 110 -2.75 16.50 -7.90
CA VAL A 110 -2.27 15.21 -7.37
C VAL A 110 -2.71 14.05 -8.24
N ARG A 111 -1.75 13.44 -8.93
CA ARG A 111 -2.00 12.27 -9.79
C ARG A 111 -2.23 11.04 -8.94
N THR A 112 -3.46 10.55 -8.88
CA THR A 112 -3.78 9.35 -8.09
C THR A 112 -4.00 8.15 -8.99
N ILE A 113 -3.14 7.14 -8.85
CA ILE A 113 -3.07 5.97 -9.74
C ILE A 113 -3.48 4.73 -8.96
N ILE A 114 -4.52 4.05 -9.42
CA ILE A 114 -5.02 2.78 -8.86
C ILE A 114 -4.54 1.62 -9.73
N ILE A 115 -3.90 0.62 -9.12
CA ILE A 115 -3.32 -0.54 -9.82
C ILE A 115 -3.78 -1.85 -9.14
N PRO A 116 -4.86 -2.48 -9.62
CA PRO A 116 -5.27 -3.80 -9.13
C PRO A 116 -4.15 -4.83 -9.33
N ALA A 117 -3.93 -5.72 -8.35
CA ALA A 117 -2.77 -6.61 -8.37
C ALA A 117 -2.84 -7.69 -9.46
N THR A 118 -4.05 -8.13 -9.83
CA THR A 118 -4.27 -9.17 -10.86
C THR A 118 -5.48 -8.83 -11.72
N GLN A 119 -5.62 -9.51 -12.87
CA GLN A 119 -6.79 -9.37 -13.73
C GLN A 119 -8.09 -9.79 -13.03
N GLN A 120 -8.04 -10.86 -12.22
CA GLN A 120 -9.20 -11.31 -11.44
C GLN A 120 -9.65 -10.24 -10.43
N ILE A 121 -8.72 -9.63 -9.70
CA ILE A 121 -9.03 -8.54 -8.77
C ILE A 121 -9.56 -7.32 -9.54
N TYR A 122 -9.01 -7.03 -10.72
CA TYR A 122 -9.51 -5.92 -11.53
C TYR A 122 -10.96 -6.14 -11.97
N LEU A 123 -11.29 -7.32 -12.49
CA LEU A 123 -12.66 -7.68 -12.85
C LEU A 123 -13.60 -7.58 -11.65
N GLN A 124 -13.19 -8.13 -10.50
CA GLN A 124 -13.96 -8.02 -9.27
C GLN A 124 -14.19 -6.56 -8.84
N ALA A 125 -13.18 -5.70 -8.95
CA ALA A 125 -13.30 -4.28 -8.64
C ALA A 125 -14.23 -3.53 -9.61
N ILE A 126 -14.36 -3.99 -10.87
CA ILE A 126 -15.36 -3.49 -11.82
C ILE A 126 -16.75 -3.93 -11.40
N GLU A 127 -16.94 -5.21 -11.08
CA GLU A 127 -18.22 -5.79 -10.66
C GLU A 127 -18.75 -5.14 -9.36
N GLU A 128 -17.86 -4.80 -8.44
CA GLU A 128 -18.18 -4.10 -7.19
C GLU A 128 -18.36 -2.58 -7.37
N GLY A 129 -18.15 -2.03 -8.57
CA GLY A 129 -18.27 -0.60 -8.86
C GLY A 129 -17.12 0.27 -8.33
N LEU A 130 -16.09 -0.32 -7.74
CA LEU A 130 -14.93 0.40 -7.18
C LEU A 130 -14.19 1.17 -8.27
N VAL A 131 -14.02 0.57 -9.45
CA VAL A 131 -13.35 1.22 -10.60
C VAL A 131 -14.09 2.49 -11.02
N GLN A 132 -15.42 2.44 -11.08
CA GLN A 132 -16.23 3.62 -11.39
C GLN A 132 -16.07 4.69 -10.30
N GLN A 133 -16.09 4.30 -9.02
CA GLN A 133 -15.91 5.23 -7.91
C GLN A 133 -14.54 5.92 -7.99
N PHE A 134 -13.45 5.18 -8.26
CA PHE A 134 -12.11 5.75 -8.42
C PHE A 134 -12.03 6.74 -9.57
N ILE A 135 -12.58 6.39 -10.74
CA ILE A 135 -12.62 7.29 -11.90
C ILE A 135 -13.42 8.54 -11.57
N GLN A 136 -14.57 8.40 -10.92
CA GLN A 136 -15.38 9.52 -10.47
C GLN A 136 -14.59 10.39 -9.48
N ALA A 137 -13.84 9.83 -8.54
CA ALA A 137 -12.99 10.58 -7.62
C ALA A 137 -11.84 11.35 -8.31
N GLY A 138 -11.60 11.14 -9.61
CA GLY A 138 -10.50 11.77 -10.36
C GLY A 138 -9.22 10.94 -10.38
N CYS A 139 -9.26 9.70 -9.92
CA CYS A 139 -8.15 8.76 -10.05
C CYS A 139 -8.07 8.22 -11.48
N VAL A 140 -6.89 7.75 -11.86
CA VAL A 140 -6.70 6.91 -13.05
C VAL A 140 -6.56 5.45 -12.61
N VAL A 141 -7.24 4.54 -13.32
CA VAL A 141 -7.16 3.10 -13.04
C VAL A 141 -6.36 2.43 -14.15
N SER A 142 -5.23 1.84 -13.79
CA SER A 142 -4.35 1.12 -14.71
C SER A 142 -4.79 -0.33 -14.87
N THR A 143 -4.40 -0.95 -16.00
CA THR A 143 -4.34 -2.42 -16.06
C THR A 143 -3.38 -2.96 -14.99
N PRO A 144 -3.59 -4.18 -14.49
CA PRO A 144 -2.70 -4.84 -13.55
C PRO A 144 -1.25 -4.89 -14.06
N THR A 145 -0.36 -4.22 -13.35
CA THR A 145 1.09 -4.21 -13.59
C THR A 145 1.81 -3.99 -12.24
N CYS A 146 3.14 -4.02 -12.23
CA CYS A 146 3.90 -3.57 -11.06
C CYS A 146 3.91 -2.03 -10.91
N GLY A 147 3.33 -1.29 -11.86
CA GLY A 147 3.39 0.17 -11.93
C GLY A 147 4.83 0.71 -11.87
N PRO A 148 5.05 1.87 -11.21
CA PRO A 148 6.35 2.51 -11.12
C PRO A 148 7.29 1.84 -10.11
N CYS A 149 6.99 0.62 -9.62
CA CYS A 149 7.76 -0.04 -8.57
C CYS A 149 9.26 -0.22 -8.90
N LEU A 150 9.64 -0.25 -10.18
CA LEU A 150 11.03 -0.28 -10.66
C LEU A 150 11.35 0.85 -11.65
N GLY A 151 10.58 1.95 -11.62
CA GLY A 151 10.73 3.08 -12.54
C GLY A 151 10.22 2.80 -13.95
N GLY A 152 9.34 1.81 -14.13
CA GLY A 152 8.67 1.52 -15.40
C GLY A 152 7.18 1.85 -15.35
N TYR A 153 6.53 2.00 -16.51
CA TYR A 153 5.07 2.00 -16.73
C TYR A 153 4.19 2.74 -15.70
N MET A 154 3.52 3.82 -16.14
CA MET A 154 2.52 4.60 -15.38
C MET A 154 3.05 5.22 -14.08
N GLY A 155 2.98 6.55 -13.96
CA GLY A 155 3.37 7.24 -12.73
C GLY A 155 4.87 7.33 -12.49
N ILE A 156 5.66 7.48 -13.57
CA ILE A 156 7.10 7.79 -13.46
C ILE A 156 7.24 9.21 -12.88
N LEU A 157 8.03 9.34 -11.82
CA LEU A 157 8.26 10.62 -11.16
C LEU A 157 9.33 11.45 -11.87
N ALA A 158 9.07 12.75 -12.00
CA ALA A 158 10.00 13.76 -12.47
C ALA A 158 10.94 14.25 -11.36
N ALA A 159 11.86 15.14 -11.71
CA ALA A 159 12.79 15.75 -10.75
C ALA A 159 12.03 16.55 -9.68
N GLY A 160 12.35 16.29 -8.41
CA GLY A 160 11.76 16.98 -7.26
C GLY A 160 10.35 16.52 -6.86
N GLU A 161 9.68 15.68 -7.65
CA GLU A 161 8.33 15.21 -7.33
C GLU A 161 8.32 14.26 -6.14
N LYS A 162 7.25 14.34 -5.35
CA LYS A 162 7.00 13.52 -4.16
C LYS A 162 5.79 12.64 -4.38
N ALA A 163 5.92 11.37 -4.03
CA ALA A 163 4.83 10.40 -4.11
C ALA A 163 4.57 9.69 -2.79
N VAL A 164 3.29 9.42 -2.50
CA VAL A 164 2.90 8.40 -1.51
C VAL A 164 2.55 7.13 -2.27
N SER A 165 3.13 6.00 -1.88
CA SER A 165 3.00 4.74 -2.61
C SER A 165 2.72 3.58 -1.67
N THR A 166 1.83 2.67 -2.08
CA THR A 166 1.60 1.40 -1.38
C THR A 166 2.47 0.26 -1.94
N THR A 167 3.63 0.61 -2.50
CA THR A 167 4.70 -0.35 -2.84
C THR A 167 5.54 -0.66 -1.60
N ASN A 168 6.56 -1.50 -1.74
CA ASN A 168 7.43 -1.92 -0.65
C ASN A 168 8.81 -1.23 -0.63
N ARG A 169 9.13 -0.38 -1.61
CA ARG A 169 10.48 0.20 -1.78
C ARG A 169 10.43 1.66 -2.18
N ASN A 170 11.29 2.47 -1.56
CA ASN A 170 11.41 3.91 -1.77
C ASN A 170 12.87 4.40 -1.91
N PHE A 171 13.75 3.55 -2.43
CA PHE A 171 15.14 3.93 -2.71
C PHE A 171 15.24 5.13 -3.68
N VAL A 172 16.41 5.78 -3.72
CA VAL A 172 16.70 6.88 -4.66
C VAL A 172 16.39 6.45 -6.11
N GLY A 173 15.57 7.22 -6.81
CA GLY A 173 15.19 6.95 -8.20
C GLY A 173 14.32 5.72 -8.42
N ARG A 174 13.71 5.17 -7.36
CA ARG A 174 12.96 3.90 -7.45
C ARG A 174 11.75 3.97 -8.38
N MET A 175 11.07 5.12 -8.42
CA MET A 175 9.87 5.37 -9.22
C MET A 175 10.11 6.32 -10.40
N GLY A 176 11.36 6.67 -10.71
CA GLY A 176 11.66 7.63 -11.77
C GLY A 176 12.95 8.40 -11.51
N HIS A 177 12.88 9.73 -11.56
CA HIS A 177 14.05 10.58 -11.42
C HIS A 177 14.76 10.40 -10.07
N ARG A 178 16.09 10.54 -10.03
CA ARG A 178 16.89 10.36 -8.80
C ARG A 178 16.60 11.39 -7.72
N GLU A 179 16.06 12.53 -8.08
CA GLU A 179 15.65 13.59 -7.15
C GLU A 179 14.20 13.45 -6.69
N SER A 180 13.46 12.47 -7.20
CA SER A 180 12.10 12.17 -6.73
C SER A 180 12.14 11.50 -5.37
N GLN A 181 11.07 11.70 -4.59
CA GLN A 181 10.95 11.19 -3.23
C GLN A 181 9.71 10.29 -3.12
N VAL A 182 9.86 9.14 -2.49
CA VAL A 182 8.79 8.17 -2.31
C VAL A 182 8.56 7.91 -0.83
N TYR A 183 7.32 8.06 -0.40
CA TYR A 183 6.85 7.77 0.95
C TYR A 183 6.00 6.49 0.90
N LEU A 184 6.35 5.48 1.70
CA LEU A 184 5.59 4.23 1.71
C LEU A 184 4.50 4.29 2.76
N ALA A 185 3.28 3.90 2.40
CA ALA A 185 2.15 3.92 3.30
C ALA A 185 1.13 2.82 2.99
N SER A 186 0.21 2.59 3.93
CA SER A 186 -0.93 1.69 3.69
C SER A 186 -1.92 2.30 2.67
N PRO A 187 -2.81 1.50 2.04
CA PRO A 187 -3.85 2.01 1.14
C PRO A 187 -4.75 3.07 1.76
N ALA A 188 -5.07 2.93 3.06
CA ALA A 188 -5.91 3.90 3.76
C ALA A 188 -5.20 5.26 3.89
N VAL A 189 -3.93 5.25 4.30
CA VAL A 189 -3.12 6.49 4.39
C VAL A 189 -2.92 7.09 3.01
N ALA A 190 -2.57 6.28 2.00
CA ALA A 190 -2.37 6.76 0.64
C ALA A 190 -3.64 7.42 0.06
N ALA A 191 -4.82 6.83 0.27
CA ALA A 191 -6.10 7.42 -0.13
C ALA A 191 -6.40 8.72 0.61
N ALA A 192 -6.08 8.79 1.90
CA ALA A 192 -6.22 10.03 2.69
C ALA A 192 -5.32 11.15 2.13
N CYS A 193 -4.07 10.81 1.81
CA CYS A 193 -3.14 11.74 1.18
C CYS A 193 -3.60 12.19 -0.21
N ALA A 194 -4.23 11.31 -1.00
CA ALA A 194 -4.77 11.65 -2.31
C ALA A 194 -5.86 12.73 -2.23
N VAL A 195 -6.71 12.66 -1.20
CA VAL A 195 -7.77 13.67 -0.97
C VAL A 195 -7.17 14.98 -0.45
N ALA A 196 -6.19 14.92 0.46
CA ALA A 196 -5.65 16.10 1.11
C ALA A 196 -4.54 16.81 0.30
N GLY A 197 -3.91 16.12 -0.64
CA GLY A 197 -2.74 16.59 -1.39
C GLY A 197 -1.45 16.72 -0.57
N LYS A 198 -1.44 16.16 0.63
CA LYS A 198 -0.29 16.10 1.54
C LYS A 198 -0.35 14.83 2.39
N ILE A 199 0.76 14.47 3.03
CA ILE A 199 0.80 13.35 3.97
C ILE A 199 -0.11 13.65 5.16
N ILE A 200 -1.08 12.77 5.41
CA ILE A 200 -2.09 12.92 6.46
C ILE A 200 -2.65 11.57 6.88
N SER A 201 -3.17 11.45 8.11
CA SER A 201 -3.83 10.22 8.56
C SER A 201 -5.24 10.06 7.98
N PRO A 202 -5.75 8.81 7.88
CA PRO A 202 -7.14 8.58 7.49
C PRO A 202 -8.15 9.30 8.39
N LYS A 203 -7.89 9.32 9.71
CA LYS A 203 -8.74 9.97 10.71
C LYS A 203 -8.81 11.49 10.53
N GLU A 204 -7.68 12.14 10.24
CA GLU A 204 -7.66 13.56 9.96
C GLU A 204 -8.33 13.88 8.62
N ALA A 205 -8.11 13.04 7.60
CA ALA A 205 -8.80 13.21 6.33
C ALA A 205 -10.33 13.09 6.50
N GLU A 206 -10.85 12.15 7.29
CA GLU A 206 -12.29 12.08 7.62
C GLU A 206 -12.84 13.37 8.27
N ALA A 207 -12.02 14.08 9.04
CA ALA A 207 -12.41 15.35 9.66
C ALA A 207 -12.39 16.54 8.69
N MET A 208 -11.76 16.42 7.52
CA MET A 208 -11.83 17.41 6.44
C MET A 208 -13.23 17.32 5.80
N LYS A 209 -14.15 18.17 6.26
CA LYS A 209 -15.52 18.27 5.69
C LYS A 209 -15.45 18.46 4.17
N ALA A 210 -16.32 17.74 3.46
CA ALA A 210 -16.55 17.91 2.02
C ALA A 210 -17.16 19.27 1.70
#